data_AF-A0A1F5TQ02-F1
#
_entry.id   AF-A0A1F5TQ02-F1
#
_cell.length_a   1.000
_cell.length_b   1.000
_cell.length_c   1.000
_cell.angle_alpha   90.00
_cell.angle_beta   90.00
_cell.angle_gamma   90.00
#
_symmetry.space_group_name_H-M   'P 1'
#
loop_
_entity.id
_entity.type
_entity.pdbx_description
1 polymer ?
#
loop_
_entity_poly.entity_id
_entity_poly.type
_entity_poly.pdbx_seq_one_letter_code
_entity_poly.pdbx_strand_id
1 'polypeptide(L)'
;MATKTYKEKLNTLIFTSNLDDNKKRLWELFFKVSMPDEDEAIYEAANENEENLNLLSNHLRDRIIDLKERDADLWERLTEGEKRFVEFTN
;
A
#
# COMPACT_ATOMS: atom_id res chain seq x y z
N MET A 1 22.85 -8.64 -14.14
CA MET A 1 21.51 -8.02 -14.06
C MET A 1 20.98 -8.33 -12.67
N ALA A 2 20.66 -7.33 -11.85
CA ALA A 2 20.05 -7.59 -10.54
C ALA A 2 18.61 -8.07 -10.74
N THR A 3 18.24 -9.18 -10.11
CA THR A 3 16.85 -9.67 -10.10
C THR A 3 16.04 -8.71 -9.23
N LYS A 4 15.04 -8.03 -9.80
CA LYS A 4 14.13 -7.18 -9.03
C LYS A 4 13.38 -8.03 -7.99
N THR A 5 13.34 -7.57 -6.76
CA THR A 5 12.55 -8.13 -5.65
C THR A 5 11.05 -8.01 -5.94
N TYR A 6 10.21 -8.84 -5.31
CA TYR A 6 8.76 -8.73 -5.44
C TYR A 6 8.23 -7.38 -4.98
N LYS A 7 8.83 -6.80 -3.94
CA LYS A 7 8.54 -5.43 -3.50
C LYS A 7 8.77 -4.40 -4.60
N GLU A 8 9.90 -4.48 -5.33
CA GLU A 8 10.17 -3.58 -6.45
C GLU A 8 9.25 -3.82 -7.65
N LYS A 9 8.87 -5.07 -7.92
CA LYS A 9 7.89 -5.42 -8.96
C LYS A 9 6.51 -4.88 -8.63
N LEU A 10 6.05 -5.08 -7.39
CA LEU A 10 4.78 -4.57 -6.89
C LEU A 10 4.78 -3.05 -6.91
N ASN A 11 5.85 -2.41 -6.43
CA ASN A 11 6.01 -0.97 -6.51
C ASN A 11 5.88 -0.45 -7.97
N THR A 12 6.54 -1.12 -8.91
CA THR A 12 6.43 -0.79 -10.34
C THR A 12 4.98 -0.93 -10.81
N LEU A 13 4.32 -2.05 -10.51
CA LEU A 13 2.92 -2.31 -10.87
C LEU A 13 2.00 -1.19 -10.37
N ILE A 14 2.08 -0.84 -9.08
CA ILE A 14 1.28 0.23 -8.47
C ILE A 14 1.49 1.54 -9.20
N PHE A 15 2.73 1.99 -9.41
CA PHE A 15 3.00 3.31 -9.99
C PHE A 15 2.67 3.42 -11.47
N THR A 16 2.75 2.30 -12.23
CA THR A 16 2.36 2.27 -13.65
C THR A 16 0.87 2.02 -13.89
N SER A 17 0.11 1.67 -12.84
CA SER A 17 -1.33 1.41 -12.96
C SER A 17 -2.17 2.69 -13.05
N ASN A 18 -3.43 2.52 -13.42
CA ASN A 18 -4.47 3.55 -13.40
C ASN A 18 -5.06 3.81 -12.00
N LEU A 19 -4.43 3.30 -10.93
CA LEU A 19 -4.79 3.69 -9.58
C LEU A 19 -4.67 5.21 -9.41
N ASP A 20 -5.64 5.77 -8.70
CA ASP A 20 -5.60 7.17 -8.30
C ASP A 20 -4.47 7.42 -7.28
N ASP A 21 -4.09 8.70 -7.15
CA ASP A 21 -2.98 9.11 -6.29
C ASP A 21 -3.18 8.72 -4.82
N ASN A 22 -4.43 8.64 -4.35
CA ASN A 22 -4.73 8.22 -2.98
C ASN A 22 -4.40 6.74 -2.80
N LYS A 23 -4.87 5.87 -3.70
CA LYS A 23 -4.52 4.44 -3.64
C LYS A 23 -3.02 4.20 -3.74
N LYS A 24 -2.30 4.93 -4.61
CA LYS A 24 -0.84 4.83 -4.72
C LYS A 24 -0.13 5.17 -3.40
N ARG A 25 -0.57 6.23 -2.71
CA ARG A 25 -0.06 6.61 -1.39
C ARG A 25 -0.35 5.59 -0.29
N LEU A 26 -1.49 4.90 -0.33
CA LEU A 26 -1.77 3.80 0.61
C LEU A 26 -0.72 2.68 0.46
N TRP A 27 -0.38 2.33 -0.78
CA TRP A 27 0.68 1.36 -1.06
C TRP A 27 2.05 1.84 -0.59
N GLU A 28 2.37 3.12 -0.70
CA GLU A 28 3.60 3.69 -0.12
C GLU A 28 3.66 3.51 1.40
N LEU A 29 2.54 3.72 2.12
CA LEU A 29 2.47 3.44 3.56
C LEU A 29 2.65 1.96 3.85
N PHE A 30 1.97 1.10 3.10
CA PHE A 30 2.11 -0.34 3.22
C PHE A 30 3.57 -0.78 3.07
N PHE A 31 4.30 -0.28 2.07
CA PHE A 31 5.69 -0.64 1.88
C PHE A 31 6.62 -0.25 3.02
N LYS A 32 6.26 0.75 3.85
CA LYS A 32 7.05 1.10 5.04
C LYS A 32 6.93 0.07 6.16
N VAL A 33 5.84 -0.71 6.18
CA VAL A 33 5.53 -1.69 7.23
C VAL A 33 5.52 -3.13 6.75
N SER A 34 5.43 -3.37 5.44
CA SER A 34 5.30 -4.71 4.87
C SER A 34 6.53 -5.55 5.18
N MET A 35 6.28 -6.78 5.61
CA MET A 35 7.34 -7.77 5.79
C MET A 35 7.64 -8.45 4.44
N PRO A 36 8.91 -8.72 4.12
CA PRO A 36 9.29 -9.31 2.82
C PRO A 36 8.61 -10.64 2.50
N ASP A 37 8.23 -11.40 3.53
CA ASP A 37 7.69 -12.76 3.39
C ASP A 37 6.31 -12.79 2.70
N GLU A 38 5.59 -11.66 2.67
CA GLU A 38 4.26 -11.55 2.05
C GLU A 38 4.29 -10.88 0.66
N ASP A 39 5.41 -10.25 0.29
CA ASP A 39 5.50 -9.42 -0.91
C ASP A 39 5.29 -10.24 -2.21
N GLU A 40 5.67 -11.52 -2.23
CA GLU A 40 5.45 -12.43 -3.37
C GLU A 40 3.95 -12.70 -3.58
N ALA A 41 3.26 -13.15 -2.53
CA ALA A 41 1.84 -13.49 -2.61
C ALA A 41 0.98 -12.26 -2.98
N ILE A 42 1.33 -11.10 -2.43
CA ILE A 42 0.63 -9.85 -2.72
C ILE A 42 0.89 -9.42 -4.16
N TYR A 43 2.14 -9.55 -4.65
CA TYR A 43 2.46 -9.24 -6.04
C TYR A 43 1.68 -10.12 -7.00
N GLU A 44 1.67 -11.44 -6.80
CA GLU A 44 0.94 -12.36 -7.68
C GLU A 44 -0.56 -12.05 -7.71
N ALA A 45 -1.17 -11.79 -6.54
CA ALA A 45 -2.58 -11.42 -6.45
C ALA A 45 -2.88 -10.09 -7.16
N ALA A 46 -2.03 -9.07 -6.96
CA ALA A 46 -2.19 -7.76 -7.59
C ALA A 46 -1.94 -7.78 -9.10
N ASN A 47 -1.03 -8.62 -9.58
CA ASN A 47 -0.64 -8.73 -10.98
C ASN A 47 -1.59 -9.62 -11.80
N GLU A 48 -2.44 -10.41 -11.16
CA GLU A 48 -3.41 -11.29 -11.83
C GLU A 48 -4.37 -10.50 -12.74
N ASN A 49 -4.92 -9.38 -12.25
CA ASN A 49 -5.75 -8.46 -13.03
C ASN A 49 -5.94 -7.10 -12.32
N GLU A 50 -6.46 -6.10 -13.04
CA GLU A 50 -6.70 -4.75 -12.51
C GLU A 50 -7.81 -4.68 -11.44
N GLU A 51 -8.77 -5.61 -11.47
CA GLU A 51 -9.83 -5.69 -10.46
C GLU A 51 -9.25 -6.10 -9.09
N ASN A 52 -8.39 -7.11 -9.05
CA ASN A 52 -7.67 -7.55 -7.86
C ASN A 52 -6.82 -6.42 -7.30
N LEU A 53 -6.10 -5.70 -8.15
CA LEU A 53 -5.31 -4.55 -7.73
C LEU A 53 -6.19 -3.50 -7.03
N ASN A 54 -7.38 -3.24 -7.57
CA ASN A 54 -8.34 -2.32 -6.95
C ASN A 54 -8.92 -2.87 -5.64
N LEU A 55 -9.27 -4.16 -5.59
CA LEU A 55 -9.78 -4.82 -4.39
C LEU A 55 -8.75 -4.79 -3.26
N LEU A 56 -7.49 -5.11 -3.54
CA LEU A 56 -6.40 -5.03 -2.59
C LEU A 56 -6.16 -3.60 -2.12
N SER A 57 -6.24 -2.63 -3.01
CA SER A 57 -6.11 -1.21 -2.65
C SER A 57 -7.24 -0.74 -1.72
N ASN A 58 -8.47 -1.20 -1.96
CA ASN A 58 -9.61 -0.90 -1.08
C ASN A 58 -9.47 -1.61 0.26
N HIS A 59 -9.05 -2.88 0.26
CA HIS A 59 -8.77 -3.61 1.49
C HIS A 59 -7.68 -2.91 2.31
N LEU A 60 -6.63 -2.42 1.66
CA LEU A 60 -5.55 -1.69 2.30
C LEU A 60 -6.05 -0.38 2.94
N ARG A 61 -6.96 0.33 2.26
CA ARG A 61 -7.63 1.52 2.83
C ARG A 61 -8.35 1.17 4.12
N ASP A 62 -9.18 0.13 4.11
CA ASP A 62 -9.96 -0.27 5.29
C ASP A 62 -9.04 -0.66 6.45
N ARG A 63 -7.96 -1.40 6.16
CA ARG A 63 -6.96 -1.77 7.17
C ARG A 63 -6.21 -0.58 7.74
N ILE A 64 -5.95 0.45 6.94
CA ILE A 64 -5.32 1.70 7.38
C ILE A 64 -6.28 2.51 8.26
N ILE A 65 -7.57 2.57 7.92
CA ILE A 65 -8.60 3.20 8.75
C ILE A 65 -8.70 2.47 10.09
N ASP A 66 -8.79 1.14 10.07
CA ASP A 66 -8.79 0.31 11.28
C ASP A 66 -7.54 0.57 12.13
N LEU A 67 -6.36 0.70 11.50
CA LEU A 67 -5.10 0.95 12.20
C LEU A 67 -5.14 2.30 12.91
N LYS A 68 -5.62 3.35 12.23
CA LYS A 68 -5.81 4.68 12.81
C LYS A 68 -6.72 4.65 14.04
N GLU A 69 -7.78 3.83 14.01
CA GLU A 69 -8.72 3.71 15.13
C GLU A 69 -8.21 2.84 16.28
N ARG A 70 -7.36 1.83 15.97
CA ARG A 70 -6.91 0.84 16.96
C ARG A 70 -5.56 1.14 17.59
N ASP A 71 -4.67 1.84 16.88
CA ASP A 71 -3.29 2.10 17.32
C ASP A 71 -2.83 3.47 16.82
N ALA A 72 -3.25 4.51 17.56
CA ALA A 72 -2.96 5.90 17.22
C ALA A 72 -1.45 6.22 17.24
N ASP A 73 -0.68 5.59 18.12
CA ASP A 73 0.78 5.76 18.20
C ASP A 73 1.48 5.18 16.96
N LEU A 74 1.09 3.97 16.54
CA LEU A 74 1.62 3.38 15.30
C LEU A 74 1.20 4.21 14.08
N TRP A 75 -0.04 4.70 14.05
CA TRP A 75 -0.53 5.60 13.00
C TRP A 75 0.25 6.92 12.95
N GLU A 76 0.50 7.55 14.09
CA GLU A 76 1.29 8.78 14.19
C GLU A 76 2.72 8.55 13.68
N ARG A 77 3.38 7.47 14.09
CA ARG A 77 4.73 7.12 13.59
C ARG A 77 4.78 6.84 12.08
N LEU A 78 3.71 6.29 11.51
CA LEU A 78 3.62 6.06 10.06
C LEU A 78 3.40 7.33 9.26
N THR A 79 2.73 8.31 9.87
CA THR A 79 2.34 9.57 9.24
C THR A 79 3.22 10.75 9.62
N GLU A 80 4.08 10.62 10.63
CA GLU A 80 4.98 11.67 11.16
C GLU A 80 5.93 12.25 10.10
N GLY A 81 6.19 11.51 9.02
CA GLY A 81 6.99 11.96 7.88
C GLY A 81 6.20 12.64 6.76
N GLU A 82 4.86 12.53 6.74
CA GLU A 82 4.02 12.98 5.63
C GLU A 82 2.79 13.74 6.13
N LYS A 83 2.97 15.05 6.33
CA LYS A 83 1.91 16.06 6.64
C LYS A 83 0.73 16.09 5.63
N ARG A 84 0.66 15.19 4.64
CA ARG A 84 -0.32 15.15 3.54
C ARG A 84 -1.32 13.99 3.61
N PHE A 85 -1.24 13.09 4.61
CA PHE A 85 -2.17 11.95 4.71
C PHE A 85 -3.56 12.26 5.27
N VAL A 86 -3.81 13.50 5.70
CA VAL A 86 -5.06 13.88 6.37
C VAL A 86 -6.30 13.78 5.46
N GLU A 87 -6.12 13.64 4.14
CA GLU A 87 -7.24 13.64 3.17
C GLU A 87 -7.90 12.28 2.92
N PHE A 88 -7.44 11.17 3.50
CA PHE A 88 -8.03 9.83 3.26
C PHE A 88 -9.41 9.59 3.92
N THR A 89 -9.82 10.50 4.82
CA THR A 89 -10.97 10.32 5.72
C THR A 89 -12.11 11.31 5.51
N ASN A 90 -12.13 12.08 4.42
CA ASN A 90 -13.26 12.95 4.06
C ASN A 90 -13.93 12.51 2.75
#